data_AF-A0A091BHF1-F1
#
_entry.id   AF-A0A091BHF1-F1
#
_cell.length_a   1.000
_cell.length_b   1.000
_cell.length_c   1.000
_cell.angle_alpha   90.00
_cell.angle_beta   90.00
_cell.angle_gamma   90.00
#
_symmetry.space_group_name_H-M   'P 1'
#
loop_
_entity.id
_entity.type
_entity.pdbx_description
1 polymer ?
#
loop_
_entity_poly.entity_id
_entity_poly.type
_entity_poly.pdbx_seq_one_letter_code
_entity_poly.pdbx_strand_id
1 'polypeptide(L)'
;MSPPDFIEVYENALSADVCAQLLGHFERSGQAVPGRVGAGVLPELKDSRDIGISGKPEWREAEAALNVAMFTGLLAYLRKYRHVLLAPLMVQTRDAQTGGLRRLSEADFDTLSDAQLSDIVRSLLRPGTINLQRYTADQGGYPYWHCELYPKDASADTLHRTLLWTIYLNDGFAEGETEFLYQQRKIVPKTGSLLIAPTAFTHTHRGNRPRGGDKYIATSWVLFQRAEMLFPDK
;
A
#
# COMPACT_ATOMS: atom_id res chain seq x y z
N MET A 1 23.74 -11.15 9.20
CA MET A 1 22.36 -10.65 9.06
C MET A 1 21.80 -11.21 7.77
N SER A 2 20.55 -11.67 7.76
CA SER A 2 19.89 -12.04 6.50
C SER A 2 19.76 -10.82 5.59
N PRO A 3 19.83 -11.00 4.25
CA PRO A 3 19.61 -9.89 3.33
C PRO A 3 18.22 -9.27 3.55
N PRO A 4 18.05 -7.96 3.32
CA PRO A 4 16.76 -7.30 3.46
C PRO A 4 15.75 -7.91 2.48
N ASP A 5 14.54 -8.20 2.96
CA ASP A 5 13.45 -8.76 2.16
C ASP A 5 12.45 -7.70 1.68
N PHE A 6 12.66 -6.44 2.06
CA PHE A 6 11.85 -5.26 1.72
C PHE A 6 10.37 -5.34 2.16
N ILE A 7 10.01 -6.29 3.04
CA ILE A 7 8.64 -6.44 3.53
C ILE A 7 8.60 -5.90 4.97
N GLU A 8 7.91 -4.79 5.20
CA GLU A 8 7.78 -4.19 6.53
C GLU A 8 6.36 -4.29 7.06
N VAL A 9 6.23 -4.50 8.36
CA VAL A 9 4.95 -4.45 9.07
C VAL A 9 5.10 -3.45 10.22
N TYR A 10 4.27 -2.41 10.20
CA TYR A 10 4.17 -1.40 11.25
C TYR A 10 2.92 -1.68 12.07
N GLU A 11 3.09 -2.17 13.29
CA GLU A 11 1.96 -2.43 14.18
C GLU A 11 1.32 -1.13 14.67
N ASN A 12 0.01 -1.18 14.97
CA ASN A 12 -0.75 -0.05 15.50
C ASN A 12 -0.72 1.21 14.61
N ALA A 13 -0.55 1.05 13.30
CA ALA A 13 -0.59 2.15 12.33
C ALA A 13 -2.00 2.78 12.24
N LEU A 14 -3.05 1.99 12.47
CA LEU A 14 -4.43 2.43 12.62
C LEU A 14 -4.99 1.89 13.93
N SER A 15 -5.75 2.69 14.69
CA SER A 15 -6.31 2.22 15.95
C SER A 15 -7.39 1.17 15.73
N ALA A 16 -7.55 0.26 16.71
CA ALA A 16 -8.61 -0.76 16.67
C ALA A 16 -10.02 -0.12 16.57
N ASP A 17 -10.25 1.02 17.23
CA ASP A 17 -11.52 1.74 17.17
C ASP A 17 -11.84 2.24 15.75
N VAL A 18 -10.84 2.82 15.06
CA VAL A 18 -11.02 3.26 13.67
C VAL A 18 -11.23 2.06 12.74
N CYS A 19 -10.53 0.94 12.98
CA CYS A 19 -10.76 -0.30 12.24
C CYS A 19 -12.22 -0.79 12.42
N ALA A 20 -12.72 -0.83 13.65
CA ALA A 20 -14.09 -1.24 13.94
C ALA A 20 -15.13 -0.31 13.30
N GLN A 21 -14.88 1.00 13.30
CA GLN A 21 -15.74 1.97 12.61
C GLN A 21 -15.77 1.74 11.09
N LEU A 22 -14.61 1.46 10.48
CA LEU A 22 -14.50 1.13 9.05
C LEU A 22 -15.30 -0.14 8.70
N LEU A 23 -15.16 -1.21 9.49
CA LEU A 23 -15.93 -2.46 9.30
C LEU A 23 -17.43 -2.21 9.43
N GLY A 24 -17.84 -1.48 10.47
CA GLY A 24 -19.25 -1.13 10.65
C GLY A 24 -19.80 -0.31 9.49
N HIS A 25 -19.01 0.65 8.97
CA HIS A 25 -19.42 1.43 7.81
C HIS A 25 -19.47 0.57 6.53
N PHE A 26 -18.50 -0.32 6.33
CA PHE A 26 -18.47 -1.27 5.22
C PHE A 26 -19.77 -2.08 5.13
N GLU A 27 -20.15 -2.74 6.24
CA GLU A 27 -21.35 -3.58 6.28
C GLU A 27 -22.64 -2.78 6.13
N ARG A 28 -22.76 -1.61 6.78
CA ARG A 28 -23.97 -0.77 6.68
C ARG A 28 -24.13 -0.09 5.32
N SER A 29 -23.04 0.14 4.58
CA SER A 29 -23.09 0.89 3.32
C SER A 29 -23.86 0.17 2.22
N GLY A 30 -23.89 -1.17 2.23
CA GLY A 30 -24.45 -1.98 1.14
C GLY A 30 -23.75 -1.78 -0.23
N GLN A 31 -22.60 -1.09 -0.27
CA GLN A 31 -21.91 -0.71 -1.52
C GLN A 31 -20.99 -1.81 -2.06
N ALA A 32 -20.76 -2.89 -1.31
CA ALA A 32 -19.77 -3.90 -1.66
C ALA A 32 -20.16 -4.63 -2.94
N VAL A 33 -19.21 -4.75 -3.87
CA VAL A 33 -19.35 -5.47 -5.15
C VAL A 33 -18.39 -6.66 -5.21
N PRO A 34 -18.58 -7.65 -6.11
CA PRO A 34 -17.57 -8.69 -6.31
C PRO A 34 -16.19 -8.11 -6.65
N GLY A 35 -15.16 -8.64 -6.00
CA GLY A 35 -13.77 -8.27 -6.23
C GLY A 35 -13.33 -8.50 -7.67
N ARG A 36 -12.34 -7.72 -8.10
CA ARG A 36 -11.80 -7.77 -9.46
C ARG A 36 -10.29 -7.99 -9.47
N VAL A 37 -9.84 -8.75 -10.44
CA VAL A 37 -8.43 -8.87 -10.86
C VAL A 37 -8.22 -8.10 -12.17
N GLY A 38 -7.00 -8.08 -12.70
CA GLY A 38 -6.66 -7.37 -13.96
C GLY A 38 -7.59 -7.71 -15.13
N ALA A 39 -8.02 -8.97 -15.24
CA ALA A 39 -8.89 -9.50 -16.29
C ALA A 39 -10.40 -9.37 -16.03
N GLY A 40 -10.84 -8.89 -14.85
CA GLY A 40 -12.26 -8.76 -14.52
C GLY A 40 -12.66 -9.44 -13.22
N VAL A 41 -13.92 -9.87 -13.11
CA VAL A 41 -14.44 -10.63 -11.96
C VAL A 41 -14.21 -12.12 -12.23
N LEU A 42 -13.25 -12.71 -11.51
CA LEU A 42 -12.84 -14.11 -11.64
C LEU A 42 -12.76 -14.73 -10.24
N PRO A 43 -13.89 -15.23 -9.68
CA PRO A 43 -13.97 -15.74 -8.30
C PRO A 43 -13.00 -16.90 -8.00
N GLU A 44 -12.66 -17.69 -9.02
CA GLU A 44 -11.68 -18.76 -8.91
C GLU A 44 -10.25 -18.25 -8.65
N LEU A 45 -9.97 -16.99 -9.00
CA LEU A 45 -8.70 -16.33 -8.71
C LEU A 45 -8.82 -15.48 -7.45
N LYS A 46 -9.89 -14.70 -7.32
CA LYS A 46 -10.15 -13.76 -6.21
C LYS A 46 -11.62 -13.77 -5.84
N ASP A 47 -11.94 -14.35 -4.70
CA ASP A 47 -13.28 -14.29 -4.09
C ASP A 47 -13.26 -13.32 -2.91
N SER A 48 -13.67 -12.09 -3.19
CA SER A 48 -13.79 -11.00 -2.20
C SER A 48 -14.99 -10.10 -2.49
N ARG A 49 -15.37 -9.32 -1.49
CA ARG A 49 -16.32 -8.21 -1.61
C ARG A 49 -15.55 -6.90 -1.42
N ASP A 50 -15.61 -6.03 -2.42
CA ASP A 50 -14.75 -4.86 -2.53
C ASP A 50 -15.59 -3.57 -2.51
N ILE A 51 -15.06 -2.51 -1.87
CA ILE A 51 -15.56 -1.14 -1.98
C ILE A 51 -14.37 -0.23 -2.31
N GLY A 52 -14.36 0.32 -3.52
CA GLY A 52 -13.49 1.46 -3.83
C GLY A 52 -14.02 2.70 -3.11
N ILE A 53 -13.20 3.29 -2.25
CA ILE A 53 -13.63 4.40 -1.37
C ILE A 53 -13.11 5.77 -1.80
N SER A 54 -12.04 5.81 -2.61
CA SER A 54 -11.38 7.08 -2.93
C SER A 54 -12.28 8.07 -3.66
N GLY A 55 -12.28 9.32 -3.19
CA GLY A 55 -13.05 10.42 -3.77
C GLY A 55 -14.55 10.39 -3.46
N LYS A 56 -15.03 9.43 -2.67
CA LYS A 56 -16.44 9.35 -2.26
C LYS A 56 -16.68 10.16 -0.98
N PRO A 57 -17.59 11.16 -0.97
CA PRO A 57 -17.82 12.02 0.19
C PRO A 57 -18.13 11.26 1.48
N GLU A 58 -18.91 10.19 1.40
CA GLU A 58 -19.29 9.38 2.55
C GLU A 58 -18.10 8.61 3.15
N TRP A 59 -17.03 8.38 2.38
CA TRP A 59 -15.82 7.70 2.82
C TRP A 59 -14.66 8.65 3.12
N ARG A 60 -14.86 9.97 3.06
CA ARG A 60 -13.78 10.96 3.18
C ARG A 60 -12.96 10.82 4.46
N GLU A 61 -13.61 10.59 5.59
CA GLU A 61 -12.93 10.43 6.89
C GLU A 61 -12.11 9.13 6.95
N ALA A 62 -12.69 8.03 6.43
CA ALA A 62 -12.02 6.75 6.28
C ALA A 62 -10.77 6.85 5.38
N GLU A 63 -10.92 7.47 4.20
CA GLU A 63 -9.82 7.69 3.26
C GLU A 63 -8.72 8.56 3.87
N ALA A 64 -9.09 9.62 4.61
CA ALA A 64 -8.11 10.47 5.29
C ALA A 64 -7.32 9.70 6.36
N ALA A 65 -8.00 8.94 7.22
CA ALA A 65 -7.36 8.15 8.28
C ALA A 65 -6.40 7.09 7.71
N LEU A 66 -6.82 6.38 6.66
CA LEU A 66 -5.99 5.38 5.98
C LEU A 66 -4.77 6.00 5.31
N ASN A 67 -4.93 7.15 4.64
CA ASN A 67 -3.80 7.86 4.03
C ASN A 67 -2.81 8.38 5.07
N VAL A 68 -3.28 8.87 6.23
CA VAL A 68 -2.38 9.29 7.33
C VAL A 68 -1.59 8.10 7.86
N ALA A 69 -2.25 6.99 8.19
CA ALA A 69 -1.60 5.77 8.68
C ALA A 69 -0.55 5.24 7.68
N MET A 70 -0.93 5.16 6.40
CA MET A 70 -0.04 4.75 5.33
C MET A 70 1.16 5.69 5.20
N PHE A 71 0.94 7.00 5.19
CA PHE A 71 1.99 7.97 4.96
C PHE A 71 3.03 7.96 6.08
N THR A 72 2.60 7.83 7.35
CA THR A 72 3.52 7.67 8.48
C THR A 72 4.40 6.42 8.32
N GLY A 73 3.80 5.27 7.96
CA GLY A 73 4.57 4.04 7.69
C GLY A 73 5.50 4.17 6.47
N LEU A 74 5.08 4.89 5.44
CA LEU A 74 5.88 5.17 4.25
C LEU A 74 7.14 5.97 4.60
N LEU A 75 7.03 7.01 5.44
CA LEU A 75 8.21 7.78 5.87
C LEU A 75 9.24 6.88 6.57
N ALA A 76 8.78 6.01 7.49
CA ALA A 76 9.65 5.02 8.14
C ALA A 76 10.29 4.05 7.13
N TYR A 77 9.48 3.55 6.18
CA TYR A 77 9.95 2.65 5.13
C TYR A 77 11.04 3.30 4.26
N LEU A 78 10.85 4.57 3.88
CA LEU A 78 11.79 5.31 3.03
C LEU A 78 13.07 5.71 3.75
N ARG A 79 13.06 5.89 5.07
CA ARG A 79 14.31 6.07 5.83
C ARG A 79 15.17 4.79 5.80
N LYS A 80 14.53 3.62 5.88
CA LYS A 80 15.19 2.30 5.80
C LYS A 80 15.61 1.95 4.37
N TYR A 81 14.73 2.16 3.39
CA TYR A 81 14.90 1.78 1.99
C TYR A 81 14.91 3.00 1.06
N ARG A 82 15.83 3.93 1.31
CA ARG A 82 15.93 5.24 0.62
C ARG A 82 16.14 5.15 -0.90
N HIS A 83 16.65 4.03 -1.39
CA HIS A 83 16.81 3.78 -2.84
C HIS A 83 15.50 3.64 -3.60
N VAL A 84 14.35 3.52 -2.92
CA VAL A 84 13.03 3.71 -3.56
C VAL A 84 12.94 5.08 -4.23
N LEU A 85 13.54 6.11 -3.65
CA LEU A 85 13.59 7.47 -4.22
C LEU A 85 14.89 7.73 -4.98
N LEU A 86 16.03 7.31 -4.44
CA LEU A 86 17.36 7.70 -4.96
C LEU A 86 17.79 6.95 -6.22
N ALA A 87 17.33 5.71 -6.43
CA ALA A 87 17.74 4.93 -7.58
C ALA A 87 16.97 5.30 -8.88
N PRO A 88 15.65 5.54 -8.85
CA PRO A 88 14.90 5.84 -10.08
C PRO A 88 15.06 7.28 -10.56
N LEU A 89 15.35 8.22 -9.65
CA LEU A 89 15.38 9.66 -9.95
C LEU A 89 16.63 10.33 -9.38
N MET A 90 17.18 11.28 -10.13
CA MET A 90 18.20 12.20 -9.60
C MET A 90 17.51 13.32 -8.81
N VAL A 91 17.11 13.01 -7.58
CA VAL A 91 16.42 13.97 -6.70
C VAL A 91 17.39 15.08 -6.27
N GLN A 92 16.97 16.34 -6.40
CA GLN A 92 17.69 17.50 -5.89
C GLN A 92 16.97 18.07 -4.67
N THR A 93 17.74 18.57 -3.73
CA THR A 93 17.26 19.29 -2.54
C THR A 93 18.00 20.62 -2.41
N ARG A 94 17.43 21.56 -1.66
CA ARG A 94 18.13 22.81 -1.32
C ARG A 94 19.15 22.53 -0.24
N ASP A 95 20.37 23.00 -0.47
CA ASP A 95 21.44 22.95 0.50
C ASP A 95 21.19 23.96 1.63
N ALA A 96 21.25 23.51 2.88
CA ALA A 96 20.93 24.33 4.03
C ALA A 96 21.96 25.45 4.29
N GLN A 97 23.20 25.28 3.83
CA GLN A 97 24.30 26.22 4.09
C GLN A 97 24.42 27.26 2.98
N THR A 98 24.25 26.85 1.73
CA THR A 98 24.45 27.68 0.54
C THR A 98 23.16 28.15 -0.11
N GLY A 99 22.02 27.51 0.20
CA GLY A 99 20.71 27.77 -0.44
C GLY A 99 20.59 27.28 -1.89
N GLY A 100 21.68 26.79 -2.47
CA GLY A 100 21.75 26.24 -3.83
C GLY A 100 21.12 24.85 -3.94
N LEU A 101 20.86 24.39 -5.17
CA LEU A 101 20.40 23.03 -5.40
C LEU A 101 21.58 22.06 -5.37
N ARG A 102 21.43 20.95 -4.64
CA ARG A 102 22.36 19.83 -4.66
C ARG A 102 21.64 18.50 -4.78
N ARG A 103 22.36 17.46 -5.19
CA ARG A 103 21.83 16.10 -5.24
C ARG A 103 21.53 15.60 -3.81
N LEU A 104 20.37 14.96 -3.65
CA LEU A 104 20.03 14.22 -2.44
C LEU A 104 20.88 12.95 -2.38
N SER A 105 21.56 12.76 -1.27
CA SER A 105 22.44 11.63 -0.99
C SER A 105 21.79 10.67 -0.01
N GLU A 106 22.40 9.50 0.18
CA GLU A 106 21.94 8.54 1.18
C GLU A 106 21.96 9.14 2.58
N ALA A 107 23.06 9.79 2.99
CA ALA A 107 23.25 10.32 4.34
C ALA A 107 22.21 11.38 4.74
N ASP A 108 21.58 12.05 3.77
CA ASP A 108 20.56 13.07 4.05
C ASP A 108 19.35 12.48 4.80
N PHE A 109 18.96 11.23 4.50
CA PHE A 109 17.81 10.56 5.12
C PHE A 109 17.96 10.33 6.63
N ASP A 110 19.18 10.39 7.16
CA ASP A 110 19.45 10.23 8.58
C ASP A 110 19.21 11.54 9.36
N THR A 111 19.13 12.68 8.66
CA THR A 111 19.00 14.02 9.27
C THR A 111 17.77 14.79 8.81
N LEU A 112 17.15 14.43 7.68
CA LEU A 112 15.92 15.06 7.20
C LEU A 112 14.85 15.01 8.28
N SER A 113 14.21 16.14 8.56
CA SER A 113 12.99 16.15 9.36
C SER A 113 11.86 15.45 8.61
N ASP A 114 10.83 15.00 9.35
CA ASP A 114 9.66 14.38 8.72
C ASP A 114 8.96 15.33 7.75
N ALA A 115 8.96 16.65 8.02
CA ALA A 115 8.42 17.65 7.11
C ALA A 115 9.19 17.69 5.78
N GLN A 116 10.53 17.74 5.84
CA GLN A 116 11.35 17.78 4.63
C GLN A 116 11.23 16.49 3.82
N LEU A 117 11.23 15.32 4.47
CA LEU A 117 11.01 14.04 3.79
C LEU A 117 9.59 13.98 3.20
N SER A 118 8.59 14.51 3.90
CA SER A 118 7.21 14.56 3.40
C SER A 118 7.10 15.38 2.11
N ASP A 119 7.76 16.53 2.05
CA ASP A 119 7.75 17.38 0.84
C ASP A 119 8.40 16.68 -0.34
N ILE A 120 9.54 16.02 -0.12
CA ILE A 120 10.21 15.19 -1.13
C ILE A 120 9.24 14.09 -1.60
N VAL A 121 8.63 13.34 -0.69
CA VAL A 121 7.69 12.27 -1.03
C VAL A 121 6.51 12.79 -1.85
N ARG A 122 5.90 13.93 -1.48
CA ARG A 122 4.75 14.50 -2.20
C ARG A 122 5.11 15.00 -3.60
N SER A 123 6.35 15.45 -3.80
CA SER A 123 6.84 15.85 -5.12
C SER A 123 7.09 14.68 -6.07
N LEU A 124 7.37 13.48 -5.54
CA LEU A 124 7.81 12.34 -6.34
C LEU A 124 6.76 11.23 -6.43
N LEU A 125 5.97 11.05 -5.38
CA LEU A 125 5.03 9.96 -5.21
C LEU A 125 3.61 10.50 -5.00
N ARG A 126 2.63 9.67 -5.34
CA ARG A 126 1.19 9.92 -5.13
C ARG A 126 0.49 8.67 -4.60
N PRO A 127 -0.56 8.82 -3.77
CA PRO A 127 -1.35 7.69 -3.32
C PRO A 127 -2.19 7.12 -4.48
N GLY A 128 -2.36 5.81 -4.50
CA GLY A 128 -3.35 5.13 -5.35
C GLY A 128 -4.75 5.16 -4.75
N THR A 129 -5.74 4.74 -5.52
CA THR A 129 -7.11 4.58 -5.03
C THR A 129 -7.24 3.47 -4.00
N ILE A 130 -7.96 3.74 -2.90
CA ILE A 130 -8.11 2.81 -1.79
C ILE A 130 -9.30 1.87 -2.05
N ASN A 131 -9.06 0.58 -1.82
CA ASN A 131 -10.06 -0.46 -1.88
C ASN A 131 -10.17 -1.16 -0.52
N LEU A 132 -11.37 -1.16 0.05
CA LEU A 132 -11.71 -2.01 1.19
C LEU A 132 -12.12 -3.38 0.68
N GLN A 133 -11.65 -4.46 1.31
CA GLN A 133 -11.92 -5.82 0.86
C GLN A 133 -12.33 -6.69 2.04
N ARG A 134 -13.42 -7.44 1.87
CA ARG A 134 -13.83 -8.52 2.76
C ARG A 134 -13.64 -9.87 2.06
N TYR A 135 -13.01 -10.81 2.75
CA TYR A 135 -12.91 -12.20 2.37
C TYR A 135 -13.76 -13.03 3.34
N THR A 136 -14.79 -13.68 2.82
CA THR A 136 -15.71 -14.50 3.62
C THR A 136 -14.97 -15.71 4.21
N ALA A 137 -15.21 -16.03 5.47
CA ALA A 137 -14.64 -17.19 6.16
C ALA A 137 -14.85 -18.49 5.35
N ASP A 138 -13.81 -19.33 5.30
CA ASP A 138 -13.82 -20.68 4.73
C ASP A 138 -14.16 -20.78 3.22
N GLN A 139 -14.38 -19.65 2.55
CA GLN A 139 -14.67 -19.55 1.14
C GLN A 139 -13.74 -18.56 0.43
N GLY A 140 -13.69 -17.32 0.89
CA GLY A 140 -13.03 -16.21 0.22
C GLY A 140 -11.51 -16.34 0.18
N GLY A 141 -10.87 -15.59 -0.71
CA GLY A 141 -9.42 -15.50 -0.76
C GLY A 141 -8.92 -14.87 -2.05
N TYR A 142 -7.61 -14.71 -2.16
CA TYR A 142 -6.95 -14.38 -3.42
C TYR A 142 -5.78 -15.37 -3.62
N PRO A 143 -6.05 -16.68 -3.82
CA PRO A 143 -5.02 -17.71 -3.87
C PRO A 143 -4.08 -17.62 -5.08
N TYR A 144 -4.45 -16.85 -6.11
CA TYR A 144 -3.63 -16.63 -7.29
C TYR A 144 -2.37 -15.83 -6.95
N TRP A 145 -1.20 -16.37 -7.33
CA TRP A 145 0.07 -15.67 -7.22
C TRP A 145 0.13 -14.49 -8.19
N HIS A 146 0.28 -13.29 -7.66
CA HIS A 146 0.31 -12.06 -8.46
C HIS A 146 1.35 -11.07 -7.95
N CYS A 147 1.56 -10.02 -8.74
CA CYS A 147 2.25 -8.81 -8.31
C CYS A 147 1.46 -7.60 -8.82
N GLU A 148 1.86 -6.42 -8.40
CA GLU A 148 1.06 -5.20 -8.61
C GLU A 148 1.39 -4.46 -9.91
N LEU A 149 2.53 -4.78 -10.52
CA LEU A 149 2.99 -4.23 -11.79
C LEU A 149 2.54 -5.08 -12.99
N TYR A 150 1.77 -4.46 -13.87
CA TYR A 150 1.40 -5.02 -15.18
C TYR A 150 0.94 -3.87 -16.09
N PRO A 151 1.08 -3.98 -17.42
CA PRO A 151 0.54 -2.98 -18.33
C PRO A 151 -0.98 -3.08 -18.39
N LYS A 152 -1.66 -1.94 -18.31
CA LYS A 152 -3.12 -1.86 -18.45
C LYS A 152 -3.51 -0.51 -19.05
N ASP A 153 -4.41 -0.55 -20.04
CA ASP A 153 -4.99 0.60 -20.72
C ASP A 153 -3.96 1.64 -21.23
N ALA A 154 -4.43 2.75 -21.80
CA ALA A 154 -3.55 3.77 -22.37
C ALA A 154 -2.87 4.64 -21.30
N SER A 155 -3.44 4.71 -20.10
CA SER A 155 -2.84 5.49 -19.01
C SER A 155 -1.65 4.79 -18.38
N ALA A 156 -1.60 3.46 -18.50
CA ALA A 156 -0.57 2.60 -17.91
C ALA A 156 -0.35 2.85 -16.41
N ASP A 157 -1.38 3.31 -15.69
CA ASP A 157 -1.27 3.77 -14.30
C ASP A 157 -0.70 2.69 -13.37
N THR A 158 -1.03 1.42 -13.65
CA THR A 158 -0.51 0.23 -12.95
C THR A 158 0.99 0.06 -13.07
N LEU A 159 1.64 0.58 -14.12
CA LEU A 159 3.10 0.60 -14.25
C LEU A 159 3.79 1.65 -13.39
N HIS A 160 3.04 2.62 -12.84
CA HIS A 160 3.59 3.63 -11.93
C HIS A 160 3.67 3.16 -10.47
N ARG A 161 3.10 2.00 -10.12
CA ARG A 161 3.05 1.48 -8.75
C ARG A 161 4.44 1.05 -8.28
N THR A 162 4.93 1.63 -7.19
CA THR A 162 6.27 1.35 -6.64
C THR A 162 6.20 0.51 -5.38
N LEU A 163 5.25 0.81 -4.50
CA LEU A 163 4.99 0.06 -3.28
C LEU A 163 3.51 -0.29 -3.20
N LEU A 164 3.20 -1.46 -2.66
CA LEU A 164 1.87 -1.82 -2.20
C LEU A 164 1.80 -1.60 -0.71
N TRP A 165 0.60 -1.30 -0.21
CA TRP A 165 0.34 -1.32 1.20
C TRP A 165 -0.98 -1.99 1.53
N THR A 166 -1.05 -2.60 2.70
CA THR A 166 -2.27 -3.22 3.23
C THR A 166 -2.38 -2.94 4.72
N ILE A 167 -3.51 -2.40 5.16
CA ILE A 167 -3.86 -2.32 6.58
C ILE A 167 -4.84 -3.45 6.88
N TYR A 168 -4.50 -4.29 7.86
CA TYR A 168 -5.40 -5.34 8.34
C TYR A 168 -6.41 -4.73 9.31
N LEU A 169 -7.70 -4.82 8.99
CA LEU A 169 -8.76 -4.14 9.74
C LEU A 169 -9.39 -5.02 10.82
N ASN A 170 -9.08 -6.31 10.82
CA ASN A 170 -9.42 -7.22 11.91
C ASN A 170 -8.42 -8.39 11.99
N ASP A 171 -8.54 -9.14 13.08
CA ASP A 171 -7.88 -10.41 13.34
C ASP A 171 -8.87 -11.36 14.04
N GLY A 172 -8.38 -12.41 14.70
CA GLY A 172 -9.22 -13.39 15.42
C GLY A 172 -9.72 -14.56 14.58
N PHE A 173 -9.16 -14.77 13.39
CA PHE A 173 -9.39 -15.93 12.52
C PHE A 173 -8.10 -16.72 12.32
N ALA A 174 -8.23 -17.96 11.87
CA ALA A 174 -7.08 -18.78 11.48
C ALA A 174 -6.74 -18.57 9.99
N GLU A 175 -5.48 -18.83 9.60
CA GLU A 175 -4.97 -18.61 8.25
C GLU A 175 -5.13 -17.12 7.81
N GLY A 176 -5.50 -16.86 6.55
CA GLY A 176 -5.73 -15.49 6.07
C GLY A 176 -4.47 -14.64 5.89
N GLU A 177 -3.27 -15.22 5.89
CA GLU A 177 -2.03 -14.48 5.73
C GLU A 177 -1.89 -13.81 4.36
N THR A 178 -1.10 -12.74 4.31
CA THR A 178 -0.49 -12.31 3.04
C THR A 178 0.82 -13.07 2.87
N GLU A 179 0.91 -13.93 1.86
CA GLU A 179 2.05 -14.82 1.66
C GLU A 179 2.89 -14.32 0.48
N PHE A 180 4.20 -14.19 0.68
CA PHE A 180 5.19 -13.78 -0.31
C PHE A 180 6.03 -14.98 -0.76
N LEU A 181 5.99 -15.27 -2.06
CA LEU A 181 6.50 -16.50 -2.66
C LEU A 181 8.02 -16.63 -2.54
N TYR A 182 8.76 -15.61 -3.00
CA TYR A 182 10.22 -15.66 -3.11
C TYR A 182 10.91 -15.44 -1.76
N GLN A 183 10.28 -14.67 -0.87
CA GLN A 183 10.77 -14.39 0.49
C GLN A 183 10.39 -15.51 1.47
N GLN A 184 9.53 -16.46 1.06
CA GLN A 184 9.02 -17.54 1.92
C GLN A 184 8.43 -17.02 3.24
N ARG A 185 7.74 -15.89 3.17
CA ARG A 185 7.25 -15.16 4.34
C ARG A 185 5.74 -15.06 4.32
N LYS A 186 5.12 -15.34 5.48
CA LYS A 186 3.68 -15.19 5.72
C LYS A 186 3.46 -14.09 6.75
N ILE A 187 2.66 -13.10 6.38
CA ILE A 187 2.27 -12.01 7.27
C ILE A 187 0.90 -12.34 7.85
N VAL A 188 0.87 -12.67 9.14
CA VAL A 188 -0.35 -12.92 9.89
C VAL A 188 -1.09 -11.60 10.08
N PRO A 189 -2.39 -11.50 9.73
CA PRO A 189 -3.17 -10.30 9.96
C PRO A 189 -3.25 -9.95 11.44
N LYS A 190 -3.00 -8.68 11.77
CA LYS A 190 -3.17 -8.12 13.10
C LYS A 190 -3.89 -6.78 12.97
N THR A 191 -4.96 -6.58 13.70
CA THR A 191 -5.80 -5.38 13.60
C THR A 191 -4.94 -4.13 13.73
N GLY A 192 -5.11 -3.21 12.78
CA GLY A 192 -4.41 -1.93 12.76
C GLY A 192 -2.98 -1.97 12.25
N SER A 193 -2.42 -3.14 11.92
CA SER A 193 -1.08 -3.24 11.36
C SER A 193 -1.05 -2.90 9.87
N LEU A 194 0.00 -2.18 9.47
CA LEU A 194 0.27 -1.75 8.09
C LEU A 194 1.43 -2.56 7.51
N LEU A 195 1.15 -3.32 6.47
CA LEU A 195 2.12 -3.98 5.60
C LEU A 195 2.54 -3.03 4.47
N ILE A 196 3.83 -2.92 4.19
CA ILE A 196 4.38 -2.26 2.98
C ILE A 196 5.37 -3.20 2.30
N ALA A 197 5.27 -3.35 0.97
CA ALA A 197 6.20 -4.15 0.18
C ALA A 197 6.33 -3.59 -1.27
N PRO A 198 7.39 -3.93 -2.01
CA PRO A 198 7.50 -3.61 -3.43
C PRO A 198 6.43 -4.29 -4.30
N THR A 199 6.17 -3.69 -5.46
CA THR A 199 5.08 -4.07 -6.38
C THR A 199 5.50 -5.01 -7.50
N ALA A 200 6.80 -5.11 -7.76
CA ALA A 200 7.35 -5.88 -8.87
C ALA A 200 7.28 -7.39 -8.62
N PHE A 201 7.53 -8.18 -9.67
CA PHE A 201 7.48 -9.65 -9.61
C PHE A 201 8.40 -10.26 -8.54
N THR A 202 9.43 -9.54 -8.09
CA THR A 202 10.29 -9.99 -6.98
C THR A 202 9.53 -10.15 -5.66
N HIS A 203 8.33 -9.58 -5.53
CA HIS A 203 7.45 -9.67 -4.38
C HIS A 203 6.08 -10.26 -4.77
N THR A 204 6.11 -11.27 -5.64
CA THR A 204 4.92 -12.07 -5.94
C THR A 204 4.29 -12.59 -4.64
N HIS A 205 3.01 -12.32 -4.47
CA HIS A 205 2.28 -12.64 -3.25
C HIS A 205 0.84 -13.09 -3.56
N ARG A 206 0.16 -13.55 -2.51
CA ARG A 206 -1.24 -13.95 -2.54
C ARG A 206 -1.92 -13.68 -1.19
N GLY A 207 -3.25 -13.66 -1.19
CA GLY A 207 -4.06 -13.63 0.02
C GLY A 207 -4.59 -15.01 0.35
N ASN A 208 -4.11 -15.61 1.44
CA ASN A 208 -4.63 -16.90 1.91
C ASN A 208 -6.09 -16.75 2.36
N ARG A 209 -6.84 -17.85 2.24
CA ARG A 209 -8.23 -17.92 2.69
C ARG A 209 -8.27 -17.83 4.22
N PRO A 210 -9.11 -16.97 4.82
CA PRO A 210 -9.33 -16.97 6.25
C PRO A 210 -10.25 -18.13 6.67
N ARG A 211 -10.07 -18.65 7.89
CA ARG A 211 -10.88 -19.73 8.47
C ARG A 211 -11.48 -19.34 9.80
N GLY A 212 -12.76 -19.67 10.00
CA GLY A 212 -13.46 -19.41 11.25
C GLY A 212 -13.83 -17.94 11.50
N GLY A 213 -13.48 -17.02 10.59
CA GLY A 213 -13.89 -15.62 10.63
C GLY A 213 -13.58 -14.89 9.33
N ASP A 214 -14.36 -13.87 9.02
CA ASP A 214 -14.15 -13.03 7.84
C ASP A 214 -12.88 -12.19 8.02
N LYS A 215 -12.15 -11.95 6.94
CA LYS A 215 -10.98 -11.05 6.91
C LYS A 215 -11.32 -9.76 6.20
N TYR A 216 -10.98 -8.62 6.81
CA TYR A 216 -11.14 -7.29 6.25
C TYR A 216 -9.80 -6.59 6.12
N ILE A 217 -9.56 -5.97 4.97
CA ILE A 217 -8.36 -5.17 4.73
C ILE A 217 -8.71 -3.87 4.01
N ALA A 218 -7.89 -2.84 4.21
CA ALA A 218 -7.77 -1.71 3.30
C ALA A 218 -6.46 -1.86 2.53
N THR A 219 -6.49 -1.73 1.21
CA THR A 219 -5.29 -1.89 0.37
C THR A 219 -5.25 -0.84 -0.74
N SER A 220 -4.04 -0.41 -1.08
CA SER A 220 -3.76 0.48 -2.20
C SER A 220 -2.26 0.43 -2.51
N TRP A 221 -1.79 1.39 -3.30
CA TRP A 221 -0.43 1.52 -3.77
C TRP A 221 0.12 2.91 -3.49
N VAL A 222 1.44 3.01 -3.50
CA VAL A 222 2.18 4.25 -3.65
C VAL A 222 2.77 4.25 -5.06
N LEU A 223 2.43 5.26 -5.84
CA LEU A 223 2.81 5.37 -7.25
C LEU A 223 3.80 6.51 -7.43
N PHE A 224 4.66 6.44 -8.43
CA PHE A 224 5.31 7.66 -8.93
C PHE A 224 4.26 8.64 -9.46
N GLN A 225 4.56 9.94 -9.27
CA GLN A 225 3.92 10.99 -10.04
C GLN A 225 4.08 10.70 -11.54
N ARG A 226 3.15 11.20 -12.34
CA ARG A 226 3.25 11.00 -13.79
C ARG A 226 4.44 11.76 -14.35
N ALA A 227 4.93 11.31 -15.51
CA ALA A 227 6.08 11.92 -16.16
C ALA A 227 5.86 13.41 -16.45
N GLU A 228 4.63 13.81 -16.80
CA GLU A 228 4.28 15.22 -17.08
C GLU A 228 4.40 16.11 -15.83
N MET A 229 4.25 15.54 -14.63
CA MET A 229 4.46 16.25 -13.36
C MET A 229 5.93 16.26 -12.94
N LEU A 230 6.67 15.18 -13.20
CA LEU A 230 8.08 15.04 -12.83
C LEU A 230 9.02 15.77 -13.79
N PHE A 231 8.63 15.88 -15.06
CA PHE A 231 9.41 16.45 -16.15
C PHE A 231 8.53 17.38 -17.00
N PRO A 232 8.02 18.49 -16.45
CA PRO A 232 7.08 19.37 -17.14
C PRO A 232 7.66 20.01 -18.42
N ASP A 233 8.99 20.08 -18.54
CA ASP A 233 9.71 20.66 -19.67
C ASP A 233 10.17 19.62 -20.72
N LYS A 234 9.71 18.36 -20.62
CA LYS A 234 10.04 17.28 -21.57
C LYS A 234 8.83 16.78 -22.34
#